data_AF-A0AAD2B3B4-F1
#
_entry.id   AF-A0AAD2B3B4-F1
#
_cell.length_a   1.000
_cell.length_b   1.000
_cell.length_c   1.000
_cell.angle_alpha   90.00
_cell.angle_beta   90.00
_cell.angle_gamma   90.00
#
_symmetry.space_group_name_H-M   'P 1'
#
loop_
_entity.id
_entity.type
_entity.pdbx_description
1 polymer ?
#
loop_
_entity_poly.entity_id
_entity_poly.type
_entity_poly.pdbx_seq_one_letter_code
_entity_poly.pdbx_strand_id
1 'polypeptide(L)'
;MLLESSGPDVEYSELDSSGTISDDEIPGYSLFSYARHDQIFGYATANKGSRDLIVVGAMRVPISRAERLGRERPQRIDSSKAIYSVLTKAHKNYFCIASNFGGLGRSGSFQNVRQAYIAPLKVAHSGGRMEAVYYGVRDIRNFENKAK
;
A
#
# COMPACT_ATOMS: atom_id res chain seq x y z
N MET A 1 -7.20 -12.33 -4.68
CA MET A 1 -8.55 -12.40 -4.05
C MET A 1 -8.60 -11.44 -2.86
N LEU A 2 -8.50 -10.13 -3.10
CA LEU A 2 -8.36 -9.10 -2.06
C LEU A 2 -9.38 -7.96 -2.19
N LEU A 3 -10.08 -7.85 -3.34
CA LEU A 3 -10.98 -6.74 -3.67
C LEU A 3 -12.08 -7.14 -4.70
N GLU A 4 -12.57 -8.39 -4.70
CA GLU A 4 -13.82 -8.70 -5.42
C GLU A 4 -15.04 -7.94 -4.83
N SER A 5 -14.89 -7.39 -3.62
CA SER A 5 -15.82 -6.45 -2.99
C SER A 5 -15.23 -5.04 -2.87
N SER A 6 -14.48 -4.63 -3.89
CA SER A 6 -14.28 -3.21 -4.12
C SER A 6 -15.58 -2.70 -4.75
N GLY A 7 -16.20 -1.66 -4.17
CA GLY A 7 -17.53 -1.19 -4.61
C GLY A 7 -17.56 -1.02 -6.15
N PRO A 8 -18.74 -1.05 -6.79
CA PRO A 8 -18.97 -1.46 -8.19
C PRO A 8 -18.12 -0.80 -9.30
N ASP A 9 -17.32 0.21 -8.99
CA ASP A 9 -16.46 0.99 -9.90
C ASP A 9 -14.97 0.97 -9.52
N VAL A 10 -14.47 -0.12 -8.92
CA VAL A 10 -13.04 -0.26 -8.61
C VAL A 10 -12.47 -1.50 -9.30
N GLU A 11 -11.49 -1.28 -10.17
CA GLU A 11 -10.71 -2.38 -10.75
C GLU A 11 -9.51 -2.66 -9.85
N TYR A 12 -9.23 -3.95 -9.63
CA TYR A 12 -8.08 -4.43 -8.86
C TYR A 12 -7.14 -5.22 -9.76
N SER A 13 -5.84 -4.94 -9.67
CA SER A 13 -4.82 -5.73 -10.33
C SER A 13 -3.66 -5.96 -9.37
N GLU A 14 -3.47 -7.21 -8.96
CA GLU A 14 -2.30 -7.62 -8.18
C GLU A 14 -1.05 -7.56 -9.07
N LEU A 15 0.06 -7.10 -8.51
CA LEU A 15 1.35 -7.09 -9.17
C LEU A 15 2.07 -8.41 -8.86
N ASP A 16 2.80 -8.91 -9.83
CA ASP A 16 3.60 -10.13 -9.68
C ASP A 16 4.56 -10.01 -8.49
N SER A 17 4.85 -11.10 -7.78
CA SER A 17 5.76 -11.09 -6.64
C SER A 17 7.22 -10.81 -7.01
N SER A 18 7.57 -10.81 -8.31
CA SER A 18 8.89 -10.50 -8.88
C SER A 18 9.24 -9.01 -8.96
N GLY A 19 8.83 -8.21 -7.97
CA GLY A 19 9.29 -6.83 -7.84
C GLY A 19 10.83 -6.73 -7.78
N THR A 20 11.37 -5.55 -8.09
CA THR A 20 12.81 -5.28 -8.05
C THR A 20 13.23 -4.83 -6.66
N ILE A 21 14.36 -5.36 -6.16
CA ILE A 21 15.00 -4.91 -4.92
C ILE A 21 16.25 -4.11 -5.27
N SER A 22 16.39 -2.91 -4.69
CA SER A 22 17.55 -2.04 -4.86
C SER A 22 17.95 -1.39 -3.53
N ASP A 23 19.22 -1.52 -3.16
CA ASP A 23 19.80 -0.87 -1.96
C ASP A 23 20.54 0.43 -2.31
N ASP A 24 20.70 0.72 -3.61
CA ASP A 24 21.49 1.85 -4.12
C ASP A 24 20.62 3.06 -4.52
N GLU A 25 19.32 2.85 -4.80
CA GLU A 25 18.44 3.91 -5.32
C GLU A 25 18.13 5.00 -4.27
N ILE A 26 18.02 4.61 -2.99
CA ILE A 26 17.77 5.53 -1.89
C ILE A 26 18.79 5.24 -0.78
N PRO A 27 19.79 6.11 -0.55
CA PRO A 27 20.82 5.87 0.45
C PRO A 27 20.25 5.57 1.84
N GLY A 28 20.63 4.40 2.39
CA GLY A 28 20.19 3.95 3.71
C GLY A 28 18.85 3.20 3.73
N TYR A 29 18.33 2.83 2.56
CA TYR A 29 17.10 2.06 2.41
C TYR A 29 17.30 0.87 1.47
N SER A 30 16.51 -0.17 1.68
CA SER A 30 16.26 -1.23 0.71
C SER A 30 14.89 -1.00 0.08
N LEU A 31 14.85 -0.73 -1.23
CA LEU A 31 13.63 -0.43 -1.98
C LEU A 31 13.13 -1.67 -2.71
N PHE A 32 11.93 -2.13 -2.33
CA PHE A 32 11.16 -3.10 -3.12
C PHE A 32 10.18 -2.33 -4.02
N SER A 33 10.28 -2.46 -5.33
CA SER A 33 9.55 -1.60 -6.27
C SER A 33 9.12 -2.28 -7.57
N TYR A 34 8.24 -1.59 -8.27
CA TYR A 34 7.79 -1.89 -9.62
C TYR A 34 7.95 -0.66 -10.51
N ALA A 35 8.16 -0.89 -11.80
CA ALA A 35 8.19 0.17 -12.80
C ALA A 35 6.99 0.03 -13.75
N ARG A 36 6.27 1.13 -13.98
CA ARG A 36 5.23 1.20 -15.01
C ARG A 36 5.22 2.59 -15.63
N HIS A 37 5.28 2.66 -16.97
CA HIS A 37 5.27 3.93 -17.72
C HIS A 37 6.28 4.95 -17.15
N ASP A 38 7.54 4.55 -17.00
CA ASP A 38 8.66 5.37 -16.48
C ASP A 38 8.50 5.86 -15.04
N GLN A 39 7.57 5.29 -14.28
CA GLN A 39 7.38 5.59 -12.87
C GLN A 39 7.69 4.38 -12.00
N ILE A 40 8.67 4.55 -11.11
CA ILE A 40 8.98 3.58 -10.05
C ILE A 40 8.05 3.83 -8.88
N PHE A 41 7.46 2.78 -8.33
CA PHE A 41 6.67 2.88 -7.10
C PHE A 41 6.87 1.63 -6.24
N GLY A 42 6.87 1.82 -4.93
CA GLY A 42 7.33 0.77 -4.04
C GLY A 42 7.34 1.15 -2.57
N TYR A 43 7.97 0.29 -1.78
CA TYR A 43 8.19 0.46 -0.36
C TYR A 43 9.71 0.47 -0.08
N ALA A 44 10.21 1.56 0.50
CA ALA A 44 11.59 1.67 0.93
C ALA A 44 11.70 1.38 2.42
N THR A 45 12.36 0.28 2.77
CA THR A 45 12.61 -0.13 4.16
C THR A 45 13.90 0.54 4.65
N ALA A 46 13.83 1.35 5.70
CA ALA A 46 15.01 1.97 6.27
C ALA A 46 15.90 0.92 6.96
N ASN A 47 17.21 0.93 6.67
CA ASN A 47 18.18 0.00 7.25
C ASN A 47 18.28 0.13 8.78
N LYS A 48 17.90 1.29 9.34
CA LYS A 48 17.86 1.56 10.78
C LYS A 48 16.58 2.31 11.17
N GLY A 49 16.05 2.01 12.35
CA GLY A 49 14.85 2.66 12.89
C GLY A 49 13.58 2.26 12.14
N SER A 50 12.55 3.11 12.20
CA SER A 50 11.22 2.87 11.59
C SER A 50 10.80 4.05 10.70
N ARG A 51 11.69 4.47 9.80
CA ARG A 51 11.50 5.62 8.90
C ARG A 51 11.19 5.21 7.47
N ASP A 52 10.46 4.11 7.29
CA ASP A 52 10.15 3.57 5.97
C ASP A 52 9.38 4.58 5.11
N LEU A 53 9.53 4.44 3.79
CA LEU A 53 8.94 5.36 2.83
C LEU A 53 8.01 4.60 1.88
N ILE A 54 6.90 5.22 1.54
CA ILE A 54 6.16 4.92 0.32
C ILE A 54 6.78 5.74 -0.81
N VAL A 55 7.15 5.08 -1.90
CA VAL A 55 7.80 5.67 -3.06
C VAL A 55 6.86 5.66 -4.25
N VAL A 56 6.68 6.80 -4.90
CA VAL A 56 5.98 6.95 -6.18
C VAL A 56 6.67 8.03 -7.02
N GLY A 57 7.48 7.62 -7.98
CA GLY A 57 8.39 8.50 -8.72
C GLY A 57 9.30 9.27 -7.78
N ALA A 58 9.34 10.60 -7.93
CA ALA A 58 10.09 11.47 -7.02
C ALA A 58 9.46 11.61 -5.62
N MET A 59 8.20 11.22 -5.44
CA MET A 59 7.51 11.34 -4.16
C MET A 59 7.97 10.25 -3.20
N ARG A 60 8.48 10.67 -2.04
CA ARG A 60 8.97 9.81 -0.96
C ARG A 60 8.31 10.22 0.34
N VAL A 61 7.31 9.44 0.77
CA VAL A 61 6.49 9.78 1.95
C VAL A 61 6.83 8.86 3.10
N PRO A 62 7.34 9.38 4.24
CA PRO A 62 7.47 8.59 5.46
C PRO A 62 6.15 7.96 5.87
N ILE A 63 6.15 6.67 6.19
CA ILE A 63 4.92 5.97 6.61
C ILE A 63 4.27 6.62 7.83
N SER A 64 5.06 7.26 8.71
CA SER A 64 4.58 8.01 9.87
C SER A 64 3.74 9.24 9.52
N ARG A 65 3.81 9.73 8.27
CA ARG A 65 3.02 10.85 7.74
C ARG A 65 1.77 10.39 6.98
N ALA A 66 1.53 9.09 6.86
CA ALA A 66 0.34 8.58 6.19
C ALA A 66 -0.93 9.00 6.95
N GLU A 67 -1.94 9.46 6.20
CA GLU A 67 -3.24 9.82 6.74
C GLU A 67 -3.99 8.55 7.18
N ARG A 68 -4.43 8.53 8.43
CA ARG A 68 -5.10 7.37 9.03
C ARG A 68 -6.57 7.35 8.62
N LEU A 69 -7.00 6.26 8.01
CA LEU A 69 -8.41 5.96 7.71
C LEU A 69 -9.17 5.31 8.89
N GLY A 70 -8.48 5.15 10.02
CA GLY A 70 -8.94 4.48 11.24
C GLY A 70 -8.22 5.01 12.48
N ARG A 71 -8.27 4.26 13.57
CA ARG A 71 -7.63 4.66 14.85
C ARG A 71 -6.17 4.20 14.92
N GLU A 72 -5.82 3.23 14.10
CA GLU A 72 -4.54 2.54 14.08
C GLU A 72 -3.44 3.45 13.53
N ARG A 73 -2.25 3.34 14.11
CA ARG A 73 -1.08 4.11 13.66
C ARG A 73 -0.36 3.35 12.55
N PRO A 74 0.17 4.05 11.52
CA PRO A 74 1.01 3.44 10.49
C PRO A 74 2.11 2.56 11.09
N GLN A 75 2.22 1.32 10.61
CA GLN A 75 3.25 0.37 11.03
C GLN A 75 4.13 -0.04 9.85
N ARG A 76 5.37 -0.45 10.16
CA ARG A 76 6.27 -1.07 9.19
C ARG A 76 5.63 -2.33 8.59
N ILE A 77 5.79 -2.50 7.28
CA ILE A 77 5.44 -3.72 6.56
C ILE A 77 6.74 -4.48 6.22
N ASP A 78 6.69 -5.81 6.33
CA ASP A 78 7.71 -6.67 5.72
C ASP A 78 7.51 -6.63 4.20
N SER A 79 8.32 -5.83 3.51
CA SER A 79 8.19 -5.55 2.08
C SER A 79 8.29 -6.81 1.22
N SER A 80 8.99 -7.85 1.69
CA SER A 80 9.16 -9.13 0.97
C SER A 80 7.94 -10.05 1.05
N LYS A 81 7.05 -9.82 2.03
CA LYS A 81 5.83 -10.61 2.26
C LYS A 81 4.55 -9.83 2.01
N ALA A 82 4.67 -8.58 1.56
CA ALA A 82 3.54 -7.73 1.25
C ALA A 82 2.93 -8.13 -0.09
N ILE A 83 1.65 -7.80 -0.25
CA ILE A 83 0.96 -7.89 -1.53
C ILE A 83 0.94 -6.48 -2.11
N TYR A 84 1.42 -6.36 -3.33
CA TYR A 84 1.45 -5.12 -4.09
C TYR A 84 0.37 -5.18 -5.15
N SER A 85 -0.39 -4.10 -5.30
CA SER A 85 -1.47 -4.04 -6.27
C SER A 85 -1.69 -2.63 -6.78
N VAL A 86 -2.38 -2.53 -7.92
CA VAL A 86 -2.93 -1.30 -8.46
C VAL A 86 -4.45 -1.33 -8.35
N LEU A 87 -5.02 -0.23 -7.88
CA LEU A 87 -6.46 0.02 -7.83
C LEU A 87 -6.79 1.10 -8.84
N THR A 88 -7.78 0.87 -9.70
CA THR A 88 -8.33 1.91 -10.57
C THR A 88 -9.71 2.28 -10.06
N LYS A 89 -9.94 3.55 -9.75
CA LYS A 89 -11.28 4.06 -9.37
C LYS A 89 -11.54 5.37 -10.08
N ALA A 90 -12.65 5.46 -10.81
CA ALA A 90 -13.03 6.67 -11.56
C ALA A 90 -11.86 7.24 -12.38
N HIS A 91 -11.17 6.37 -13.15
CA HIS A 91 -10.00 6.68 -13.98
C HIS A 91 -8.74 7.15 -13.23
N LYS A 92 -8.71 7.04 -11.90
CA LYS A 92 -7.52 7.31 -11.08
C LYS A 92 -6.88 6.00 -10.65
N ASN A 93 -5.57 5.91 -10.82
CA ASN A 93 -4.78 4.75 -10.43
C ASN A 93 -4.12 5.00 -9.07
N TYR A 94 -4.19 4.01 -8.20
CA TYR A 94 -3.60 4.01 -6.89
C TYR A 94 -2.74 2.78 -6.72
N PHE A 95 -1.57 2.97 -6.13
CA PHE A 95 -0.71 1.93 -5.65
C PHE A 95 -1.12 1.51 -4.24
N CYS A 96 -1.24 0.22 -4.00
CA CYS A 96 -1.58 -0.34 -2.70
C CYS A 96 -0.54 -1.37 -2.26
N ILE A 97 -0.19 -1.31 -0.98
CA ILE A 97 0.73 -2.25 -0.33
C ILE A 97 0.01 -2.80 0.89
N ALA A 98 -0.38 -4.07 0.85
CA ALA A 98 -1.13 -4.73 1.90
C ALA A 98 -0.30 -5.81 2.60
N SER A 99 -0.50 -5.98 3.91
CA SER A 99 0.17 -7.01 4.69
C SER A 99 -0.72 -7.54 5.82
N ASN A 100 -0.48 -8.79 6.22
CA ASN A 100 -1.13 -9.47 7.34
C ASN A 100 -0.26 -9.47 8.61
N PHE A 101 0.41 -8.34 8.89
CA PHE A 101 1.31 -8.16 10.05
C PHE A 101 2.39 -9.24 10.15
N GLY A 102 3.14 -9.48 9.07
CA GLY A 102 4.28 -10.39 9.07
C GLY A 102 3.90 -11.87 9.22
N GLY A 103 2.68 -12.26 8.84
CA GLY A 103 2.21 -13.64 8.93
C GLY A 103 1.45 -13.98 10.22
N LEU A 104 1.23 -13.04 11.13
CA LEU A 104 0.33 -13.22 12.28
C LEU A 104 -1.11 -13.52 11.84
N GLY A 105 -1.46 -13.21 10.59
CA GLY A 105 -2.70 -13.64 9.94
C GLY A 105 -2.67 -15.08 9.38
N ARG A 106 -1.85 -16.00 9.89
CA ARG A 106 -1.85 -17.42 9.47
C ARG A 106 -2.62 -18.36 10.41
N SER A 107 -3.02 -17.92 11.59
CA SER A 107 -3.92 -18.66 12.49
C SER A 107 -4.67 -17.71 13.46
N GLY A 108 -5.85 -18.12 13.96
CA GLY A 108 -6.66 -17.31 14.91
C GLY A 108 -7.47 -16.16 14.30
N SER A 109 -7.98 -15.25 15.16
CA SER A 109 -8.91 -14.16 14.81
C SER A 109 -8.33 -13.05 13.92
N PHE A 110 -7.00 -13.01 13.74
CA PHE A 110 -6.29 -11.99 12.95
C PHE A 110 -6.04 -12.38 11.49
N GLN A 111 -6.43 -13.60 11.08
CA GLN A 111 -6.28 -14.07 9.70
C GLN A 111 -6.92 -13.15 8.65
N ASN A 112 -7.96 -12.43 9.07
CA ASN A 112 -8.74 -11.57 8.20
C ASN A 112 -8.36 -10.09 8.35
N VAL A 113 -7.46 -9.75 9.27
CA VAL A 113 -7.03 -8.36 9.43
C VAL A 113 -5.88 -8.08 8.46
N ARG A 114 -6.02 -7.01 7.69
CA ARG A 114 -4.98 -6.49 6.79
C ARG A 114 -4.70 -5.05 7.16
N GLN A 115 -3.43 -4.69 7.19
CA GLN A 115 -3.00 -3.30 7.09
C GLN A 115 -2.64 -2.99 5.65
N ALA A 116 -2.91 -1.75 5.21
CA ALA A 116 -2.56 -1.33 3.88
C ALA A 116 -2.13 0.15 3.84
N TYR A 117 -1.19 0.43 2.94
CA TYR A 117 -0.92 1.78 2.45
C TYR A 117 -1.52 1.95 1.07
N ILE A 118 -2.10 3.12 0.80
CA ILE A 118 -2.63 3.49 -0.53
C ILE A 118 -2.03 4.83 -0.93
N ALA A 119 -1.42 4.90 -2.09
CA ALA A 119 -0.82 6.10 -2.65
C ALA A 119 -1.32 6.34 -4.08
N PRO A 120 -1.59 7.58 -4.49
CA PRO A 120 -1.92 7.86 -5.89
C PRO A 120 -0.69 7.60 -6.77
N LEU A 121 -0.87 6.90 -7.90
CA LEU A 121 0.23 6.66 -8.85
C LEU A 121 0.57 7.94 -9.63
N LYS A 122 -0.43 8.73 -10.01
CA LYS A 122 -0.20 10.08 -10.55
C LYS A 122 -0.39 11.10 -9.44
N VAL A 123 0.64 11.90 -9.18
CA VAL A 123 0.50 13.08 -8.32
C VAL A 123 -0.38 14.07 -9.08
N ALA A 124 -1.61 14.28 -8.61
CA ALA A 124 -2.50 15.27 -9.21
C ALA A 124 -1.93 16.68 -8.93
N HIS A 125 -1.82 17.51 -9.95
CA HIS A 125 -1.41 18.92 -9.80
C HIS A 125 -2.56 19.83 -9.31
N SER A 126 -3.72 19.29 -8.93
CA SER A 126 -4.86 20.09 -8.49
C SER A 126 -5.84 19.34 -7.56
N GLY A 127 -5.92 19.81 -6.31
CA GLY A 127 -7.15 20.29 -5.64
C GLY A 127 -8.25 19.29 -5.26
N GLY A 128 -8.18 18.03 -5.68
CA GLY A 128 -9.23 17.05 -5.43
C GLY A 128 -8.85 16.02 -4.36
N ARG A 129 -9.02 16.36 -3.08
CA ARG A 129 -9.07 15.54 -1.82
C ARG A 129 -8.26 14.23 -1.66
N MET A 130 -7.41 13.81 -2.59
CA MET A 130 -6.47 12.68 -2.45
C MET A 130 -5.11 13.00 -3.06
N GLU A 131 -4.31 13.76 -2.31
CA GLU A 131 -2.89 14.04 -2.55
C GLU A 131 -1.98 13.38 -1.48
N ALA A 132 -2.54 12.61 -0.56
CA ALA A 132 -1.82 12.00 0.54
C ALA A 132 -1.59 10.49 0.34
N VAL A 133 -0.63 9.94 1.08
CA VAL A 133 -0.54 8.50 1.34
C VAL A 133 -1.50 8.18 2.49
N TYR A 134 -2.32 7.16 2.32
CA TYR A 134 -3.28 6.70 3.32
C TYR A 134 -2.81 5.42 3.98
N TYR A 135 -3.20 5.24 5.23
CA TYR A 135 -3.00 4.02 6.01
C TYR A 135 -4.33 3.55 6.60
N GLY A 136 -4.60 2.25 6.52
CA GLY A 136 -5.78 1.66 7.13
C GLY A 136 -5.53 0.24 7.59
N VAL A 137 -6.26 -0.15 8.64
CA VAL A 137 -6.35 -1.53 9.10
C VAL A 137 -7.81 -1.96 9.02
N ARG A 138 -8.09 -3.09 8.39
CA ARG A 138 -9.46 -3.61 8.22
C ARG A 138 -9.52 -5.12 8.35
N ASP A 139 -10.62 -5.60 8.91
CA ASP A 139 -11.01 -7.01 8.85
C ASP A 139 -11.75 -7.25 7.52
N ILE A 140 -11.23 -8.16 6.69
CA ILE A 140 -11.77 -8.43 5.37
C ILE A 140 -13.15 -9.12 5.41
N ARG A 141 -13.55 -9.71 6.54
CA ARG A 141 -14.92 -10.25 6.71
C ARG A 141 -15.98 -9.16 6.74
N ASN A 142 -15.58 -7.93 7.10
CA ASN A 142 -16.52 -6.82 7.20
C ASN A 142 -16.83 -6.17 5.84
N PHE A 143 -16.30 -6.69 4.73
CA PHE A 143 -16.68 -6.24 3.38
C PHE A 143 -18.02 -6.83 2.90
N GLU A 144 -18.39 -8.02 3.37
CA GLU A 144 -19.65 -8.69 2.95
C GLU A 144 -20.91 -8.14 3.65
N ASN A 145 -20.75 -7.36 4.72
CA ASN A 145 -21.88 -6.88 5.55
C ASN A 145 -22.46 -5.51 5.15
N LYS A 146 -22.27 -5.07 3.89
CA LYS A 146 -22.98 -3.92 3.34
C LYS A 146 -24.03 -4.32 2.29
N ALA A 147 -24.91 -5.23 2.70
CA ALA A 147 -26.22 -5.40 2.10
C ALA A 147 -27.27 -5.33 3.23
N LYS A 148 -27.64 -4.10 3.61
CA LYS A 148 -28.93 -3.81 4.23
C LYS A 148 -29.32 -2.37 3.93
#